data_AF-A0A9C8VYG1-F1
#
_entry.id   AF-A0A9C8VYG1-F1
#
_cell.length_a   1.000
_cell.length_b   1.000
_cell.length_c   1.000
_cell.angle_alpha   90.00
_cell.angle_beta   90.00
_cell.angle_gamma   90.00
#
_symmetry.space_group_name_H-M   'P 1'
#
loop_
_entity.id
_entity.type
_entity.pdbx_description
1 polymer ?
#
loop_
_entity_poly.entity_id
_entity_poly.type
_entity_poly.pdbx_seq_one_letter_code
_entity_poly.pdbx_strand_id
1 'polypeptide(L)'
;MKESYIDYAMSVIVSRALPDVRDGLKPVHRRILYTMWEDGLTHNAKSRKSATVVGSCLGRYHPHGDTAVYDALVRMAQSFSLRYPLIEGQGNFGSIDDPSEAAAMRYTEARLSRIGEVTLQDIERNTVNFVENYDGTTKEPHVLPSPLP
;
A
#
# COMPACT_ATOMS: atom_id res chain seq x y z
N MET A 1 23.81 -7.05 -22.97
CA MET A 1 23.90 -5.80 -22.18
C MET A 1 22.76 -4.84 -22.50
N LYS A 2 22.50 -4.51 -23.78
CA LYS A 2 21.36 -3.64 -24.17
C LYS A 2 19.99 -4.23 -23.77
N GLU A 3 19.77 -5.52 -24.01
CA GLU A 3 18.51 -6.21 -23.61
C GLU A 3 18.33 -6.24 -22.10
N SER A 4 19.32 -6.73 -21.34
CA SER A 4 19.26 -6.76 -19.87
C SER A 4 19.04 -5.38 -19.23
N TYR A 5 19.58 -4.32 -19.85
CA TYR A 5 19.32 -2.94 -19.42
C TYR A 5 17.87 -2.51 -19.71
N ILE A 6 17.34 -2.82 -20.89
CA ILE A 6 15.95 -2.52 -21.27
C ILE A 6 14.97 -3.28 -20.38
N ASP A 7 15.22 -4.58 -20.13
CA ASP A 7 14.37 -5.41 -19.28
C ASP A 7 14.34 -4.89 -17.85
N TYR A 8 15.51 -4.56 -17.28
CA TYR A 8 15.59 -3.97 -15.96
C TYR A 8 14.89 -2.61 -15.91
N ALA A 9 15.15 -1.72 -16.87
CA ALA A 9 14.53 -0.41 -16.93
C ALA A 9 13.00 -0.51 -17.04
N MET A 10 12.49 -1.40 -17.90
CA MET A 10 11.06 -1.64 -18.04
C MET A 10 10.45 -2.18 -16.75
N SER A 11 11.12 -3.14 -16.09
CA SER A 11 10.66 -3.68 -14.80
C SER A 11 10.59 -2.61 -13.71
N VAL A 12 11.53 -1.66 -13.68
CA VAL A 12 11.54 -0.56 -12.71
C VAL A 12 10.41 0.43 -13.00
N ILE A 13 10.22 0.78 -14.27
CA ILE A 13 9.20 1.75 -14.69
C ILE A 13 7.80 1.23 -14.38
N VAL A 14 7.50 0.01 -14.84
CA VAL A 14 6.17 -0.60 -14.73
C VAL A 14 5.87 -1.04 -13.29
N SER A 15 6.84 -1.66 -12.62
CA SER A 15 6.56 -2.32 -11.33
C SER A 15 6.89 -1.46 -10.11
N ARG A 16 7.45 -0.25 -10.28
CA ARG A 16 7.84 0.61 -9.14
C ARG A 16 7.56 2.11 -9.35
N ALA A 17 7.88 2.64 -10.52
CA ALA A 17 7.98 4.09 -10.69
C ALA A 17 6.64 4.75 -10.99
N LEU A 18 5.86 4.21 -11.93
CA LEU A 18 4.62 4.82 -12.39
C LEU A 18 3.39 4.16 -11.75
N PRO A 19 2.36 4.94 -11.37
CA PRO A 19 1.07 4.40 -10.95
C PRO A 19 0.27 3.84 -12.15
N ASP A 20 -0.66 2.93 -11.88
CA ASP A 20 -1.65 2.50 -12.87
C ASP A 20 -2.73 3.58 -13.03
N VAL A 21 -3.15 3.86 -14.26
CA VAL A 21 -4.14 4.91 -14.56
C VAL A 21 -5.54 4.58 -14.02
N ARG A 22 -5.84 3.29 -13.77
CA ARG A 22 -7.17 2.84 -13.36
C ARG A 22 -7.46 3.07 -11.88
N ASP A 23 -6.43 3.00 -11.04
CA ASP A 23 -6.57 3.18 -9.59
C ASP A 23 -5.64 4.26 -9.01
N GLY A 24 -4.74 4.83 -9.82
CA GLY A 24 -3.79 5.86 -9.38
C GLY A 24 -2.70 5.33 -8.45
N LEU A 25 -2.55 4.01 -8.30
CA LEU A 25 -1.65 3.40 -7.31
C LEU A 25 -0.44 2.71 -7.94
N LYS A 26 0.68 2.83 -7.23
CA LYS A 26 1.86 1.99 -7.45
C LYS A 26 1.65 0.62 -6.82
N PRO A 27 2.38 -0.44 -7.24
CA PRO A 27 2.22 -1.77 -6.68
C PRO A 27 2.37 -1.84 -5.15
N VAL A 28 3.32 -1.09 -4.56
CA VAL A 28 3.50 -1.08 -3.09
C VAL A 28 2.28 -0.51 -2.36
N HIS A 29 1.64 0.54 -2.88
CA HIS A 29 0.43 1.12 -2.27
C HIS A 29 -0.72 0.13 -2.31
N ARG A 30 -0.94 -0.50 -3.48
CA ARG A 30 -1.98 -1.50 -3.69
C ARG A 30 -1.84 -2.68 -2.72
N ARG A 31 -0.62 -3.20 -2.58
CA ARG A 31 -0.29 -4.30 -1.67
C ARG A 31 -0.53 -3.94 -0.21
N ILE A 32 -0.15 -2.73 0.22
CA ILE A 32 -0.42 -2.26 1.58
C ILE A 32 -1.93 -2.20 1.85
N LEU A 33 -2.70 -1.55 0.98
CA LEU A 33 -4.15 -1.41 1.16
C LEU A 33 -4.86 -2.77 1.15
N TYR A 34 -4.47 -3.67 0.24
CA TYR A 34 -5.00 -5.03 0.17
C TYR A 34 -4.62 -5.86 1.40
N THR A 35 -3.37 -5.74 1.87
CA THR A 35 -2.93 -6.39 3.12
C THR A 35 -3.79 -5.95 4.31
N MET A 36 -4.05 -4.64 4.44
CA MET A 36 -4.87 -4.08 5.50
C MET A 36 -6.33 -4.53 5.41
N TRP A 37 -6.87 -4.63 4.18
CA TRP A 37 -8.19 -5.18 3.92
C TRP A 37 -8.32 -6.62 4.40
N GLU A 38 -7.40 -7.50 3.98
CA GLU A 38 -7.40 -8.91 4.39
C GLU A 38 -7.20 -9.09 5.89
N ASP A 39 -6.43 -8.21 6.54
CA ASP A 39 -6.23 -8.22 7.99
C ASP A 39 -7.44 -7.65 8.78
N GLY A 40 -8.49 -7.22 8.08
CA GLY A 40 -9.72 -6.68 8.65
C GLY A 40 -9.56 -5.28 9.23
N LEU A 41 -8.54 -4.52 8.81
CA LEU A 41 -8.23 -3.17 9.29
C LEU A 41 -9.09 -2.10 8.59
N THR A 42 -10.41 -2.32 8.60
CA THR A 42 -11.41 -1.37 8.08
C THR A 42 -11.43 -0.06 8.87
N HIS A 43 -12.09 0.97 8.35
CA HIS A 43 -12.16 2.29 8.97
C HIS A 43 -12.80 2.28 10.37
N ASN A 44 -13.67 1.31 10.65
CA ASN A 44 -14.31 1.15 11.96
C ASN A 44 -13.54 0.20 12.89
N ALA A 45 -12.53 -0.51 12.40
CA ALA A 45 -11.72 -1.41 13.21
C ALA A 45 -10.77 -0.62 14.12
N LYS A 46 -10.29 -1.28 15.18
CA LYS A 46 -9.19 -0.74 15.99
C LYS A 46 -7.91 -0.72 15.15
N SER A 47 -7.14 0.35 15.26
CA SER A 47 -5.80 0.45 14.68
C SER A 47 -4.89 -0.67 15.21
N ARG A 48 -3.98 -1.13 14.35
CA ARG A 48 -2.92 -2.08 14.73
C ARG A 48 -1.56 -1.45 14.49
N LYS A 49 -0.53 -1.96 15.16
CA LYS A 49 0.85 -1.50 14.98
C LYS A 49 1.24 -1.55 13.51
N SER A 50 1.86 -0.48 13.00
CA SER A 50 2.30 -0.43 11.60
C SER A 50 3.26 -1.58 11.28
N ALA A 51 4.07 -2.00 12.26
CA ALA A 51 4.93 -3.18 12.14
C ALA A 51 4.19 -4.47 11.76
N THR A 52 2.95 -4.66 12.25
CA THR A 52 2.12 -5.81 11.87
C THR A 52 1.73 -5.74 10.40
N VAL A 53 1.25 -4.59 9.94
CA VAL A 53 0.86 -4.37 8.54
C VAL A 53 2.05 -4.53 7.60
N VAL A 54 3.20 -3.93 7.95
CA VAL A 54 4.44 -4.04 7.17
C VAL A 54 4.88 -5.51 7.10
N GLY A 55 4.90 -6.22 8.22
CA GLY A 55 5.25 -7.65 8.26
C GLY A 55 4.34 -8.52 7.39
N SER A 56 3.01 -8.35 7.52
CA SER A 56 2.02 -9.05 6.69
C SER A 56 2.23 -8.76 5.19
N CYS A 57 2.47 -7.50 4.83
CA CYS A 57 2.66 -7.09 3.44
C CYS A 57 3.95 -7.66 2.85
N LEU A 58 5.05 -7.65 3.62
CA LEU A 58 6.33 -8.24 3.21
C LEU A 58 6.20 -9.74 2.97
N GLY A 59 5.56 -10.44 3.92
CA GLY A 59 5.45 -11.89 3.88
C GLY A 59 4.48 -12.41 2.80
N ARG A 60 3.45 -11.63 2.43
CA ARG A 60 2.47 -12.07 1.42
C ARG A 60 2.76 -11.53 0.03
N TYR A 61 3.13 -10.25 -0.09
CA TYR A 61 3.02 -9.54 -1.37
C TYR A 61 4.27 -8.75 -1.80
N HIS A 62 5.09 -8.22 -0.89
CA HIS A 62 6.15 -7.27 -1.25
C HIS A 62 7.53 -7.58 -0.63
N PRO A 63 8.31 -8.54 -1.16
CA PRO A 63 9.56 -9.01 -0.54
C PRO A 63 10.77 -8.10 -0.84
N HIS A 64 10.63 -6.77 -0.66
CA HIS A 64 11.62 -5.78 -1.11
C HIS A 64 12.06 -4.75 -0.04
N GLY A 65 11.92 -5.11 1.24
CA GLY A 65 12.41 -4.31 2.37
C GLY A 65 11.29 -3.61 3.13
N ASP A 66 11.39 -3.67 4.45
CA ASP A 66 10.40 -3.11 5.39
C ASP A 66 10.31 -1.59 5.30
N THR A 67 11.44 -0.92 5.13
CA THR A 67 11.55 0.54 5.07
C THR A 67 10.73 1.10 3.91
N ALA A 68 10.84 0.51 2.72
CA ALA A 68 10.09 0.98 1.55
C ALA A 68 8.57 0.84 1.72
N VAL A 69 8.11 -0.23 2.38
CA VAL A 69 6.69 -0.45 2.70
C VAL A 69 6.23 0.53 3.76
N TYR A 70 7.05 0.75 4.80
CA TYR A 70 6.70 1.66 5.88
C TYR A 70 6.66 3.11 5.43
N ASP A 71 7.62 3.58 4.65
CA ASP A 71 7.65 4.95 4.10
C ASP A 71 6.43 5.21 3.20
N ALA A 72 6.06 4.23 2.39
CA ALA A 72 4.84 4.30 1.57
C ALA A 72 3.57 4.37 2.43
N LEU A 73 3.49 3.57 3.50
CA LEU A 73 2.38 3.58 4.46
C LEU A 73 2.29 4.95 5.16
N VAL A 74 3.42 5.47 5.65
CA VAL A 74 3.52 6.77 6.33
C VAL A 74 3.00 7.88 5.40
N ARG A 75 3.49 7.93 4.16
CA ARG A 75 3.05 8.93 3.19
C ARG A 75 1.55 8.85 2.89
N MET A 76 0.97 7.65 2.87
CA MET A 76 -0.48 7.46 2.68
C MET A 76 -1.32 7.88 3.89
N ALA A 77 -0.72 8.05 5.06
CA ALA A 77 -1.38 8.49 6.29
C ALA A 77 -1.27 10.00 6.55
N GLN A 78 -0.32 10.67 5.90
CA GLN A 78 -0.05 12.11 6.09
C GLN A 78 -1.08 12.98 5.37
N SER A 79 -1.88 13.73 6.13
CA SER A 79 -2.88 14.67 5.62
C SER A 79 -2.32 15.88 4.88
N PHE A 80 -1.05 16.21 5.10
CA PHE A 80 -0.35 17.26 4.37
C PHE A 80 0.33 16.76 3.08
N SER A 81 0.53 15.44 2.94
CA SER A 81 1.12 14.83 1.74
C SER A 81 0.09 14.42 0.70
N LEU A 82 -1.12 14.06 1.14
CA LEU A 82 -2.23 13.65 0.28
C LEU A 82 -3.48 14.45 0.59
N ARG A 83 -4.20 14.86 -0.47
CA ARG A 83 -5.51 15.51 -0.33
C ARG A 83 -6.53 14.62 0.38
N TYR A 84 -6.46 13.32 0.09
CA TYR A 84 -7.29 12.26 0.66
C TYR A 84 -6.38 11.13 1.16
N PRO A 85 -6.00 11.14 2.44
CA PRO A 85 -5.22 10.05 3.02
C PRO A 85 -5.98 8.73 2.90
N LEU A 86 -5.31 7.69 2.40
CA LEU A 86 -5.91 6.35 2.26
C LEU A 86 -5.80 5.56 3.57
N ILE A 87 -4.86 5.94 4.43
CA ILE A 87 -4.63 5.31 5.74
C ILE A 87 -4.92 6.33 6.84
N GLU A 88 -5.54 5.88 7.92
CA GLU A 88 -5.67 6.63 9.15
C GLU A 88 -4.59 6.15 10.13
N GLY A 89 -3.65 7.03 10.45
CA GLY A 89 -2.54 6.76 11.36
C GLY A 89 -2.79 7.32 12.76
N GLN A 90 -2.39 6.57 13.79
CA GLN A 90 -2.31 7.02 15.18
C GLN A 90 -0.86 6.99 15.66
N GLY A 91 -0.38 8.11 16.17
CA GLY A 91 1.02 8.32 16.58
C GLY A 91 1.70 9.42 15.77
N ASN A 92 3.03 9.52 15.88
CA ASN A 92 3.78 10.50 15.10
C ASN A 92 4.09 9.96 13.69
N PHE A 93 3.42 10.51 12.69
CA PHE A 93 3.62 10.24 11.27
C PHE A 93 4.38 11.36 10.54
N GLY A 94 5.15 12.18 11.27
CA GLY A 94 5.85 13.34 10.73
C GLY A 94 4.97 14.60 10.72
N SER A 95 5.55 15.71 10.27
CA SER A 95 4.90 17.01 10.19
C SER A 95 5.12 17.67 8.82
N ILE A 96 4.55 18.85 8.60
CA ILE A 96 4.80 19.64 7.38
C ILE A 96 6.27 20.05 7.29
N ASP A 97 6.87 20.41 8.44
CA ASP A 97 8.26 20.87 8.52
C ASP A 97 9.23 19.70 8.33
N ASP A 98 8.91 18.54 8.90
CA ASP A 98 9.72 17.32 8.80
C ASP A 98 8.87 16.10 8.41
N PRO A 99 8.50 15.96 7.12
CA PRO A 99 7.65 14.86 6.63
C PRO A 99 8.27 13.48 6.79
N SER A 100 9.60 13.39 6.75
CA SER A 100 10.33 12.12 6.82
C SER A 100 10.58 11.66 8.25
N GLU A 101 10.36 12.51 9.26
CA GLU A 101 10.58 12.17 10.67
C GLU A 101 9.34 11.51 11.33
N ALA A 102 8.82 10.47 10.68
CA ALA A 102 7.84 9.60 11.32
C ALA A 102 8.50 8.75 12.41
N ALA A 103 7.77 8.50 13.49
CA ALA A 103 8.22 7.55 14.51
C ALA A 103 8.36 6.15 13.90
N ALA A 104 9.19 5.30 14.50
CA ALA A 104 9.38 3.94 14.00
C ALA A 104 8.07 3.11 14.03
N MET A 105 7.92 2.18 13.08
CA MET A 105 6.71 1.35 12.88
C MET A 105 6.23 0.55 14.09
N ARG A 106 7.08 0.39 15.12
CA ARG A 106 6.75 -0.24 16.40
C ARG A 106 5.91 0.63 17.32
N TYR A 107 5.87 1.95 17.08
CA TYR A 107 5.14 2.91 17.90
C TYR A 107 3.82 3.31 17.25
N THR A 108 3.86 3.61 15.94
CA THR A 108 2.70 4.03 15.16
C THR A 108 1.70 2.89 14.99
N GLU A 109 0.44 3.27 14.86
CA GLU A 109 -0.65 2.37 14.50
C GLU A 109 -1.36 2.88 13.26
N ALA A 110 -1.94 1.98 12.48
CA ALA A 110 -2.62 2.28 11.23
C ALA A 110 -3.87 1.42 11.06
N ARG A 111 -4.87 1.99 10.40
CA ARG A 111 -6.03 1.31 9.80
C ARG A 111 -6.40 1.99 8.48
N LEU A 112 -7.26 1.37 7.68
CA LEU A 112 -7.78 2.02 6.48
C LEU A 112 -8.55 3.28 6.89
N SER A 113 -8.36 4.36 6.15
CA SER A 113 -9.30 5.47 6.24
C SER A 113 -10.62 5.07 5.57
N ARG A 114 -11.69 5.85 5.79
CA ARG A 114 -12.96 5.63 5.10
C ARG A 114 -12.82 5.65 3.57
N ILE A 115 -11.99 6.54 3.02
CA ILE A 115 -11.77 6.61 1.57
C ILE A 115 -10.84 5.50 1.08
N GLY A 116 -9.84 5.11 1.86
CA GLY A 116 -9.00 3.95 1.57
C GLY A 116 -9.83 2.67 1.47
N GLU A 117 -10.79 2.48 2.36
CA GLU A 117 -11.72 1.35 2.27
C GLU A 117 -12.58 1.38 1.00
N VAL A 118 -13.06 2.57 0.59
CA VAL A 118 -13.82 2.73 -0.66
C VAL A 118 -13.01 2.31 -1.89
N THR A 119 -11.68 2.49 -1.89
CA THR A 119 -10.83 2.02 -3.02
C THR A 119 -10.89 0.50 -3.23
N LEU A 120 -11.21 -0.25 -2.18
CA LEU A 120 -11.32 -1.71 -2.15
C LEU A 120 -12.77 -2.20 -2.27
N GLN A 121 -13.72 -1.29 -2.47
CA GLN A 121 -15.14 -1.63 -2.51
C GLN A 121 -15.43 -2.68 -3.58
N ASP A 122 -16.18 -3.72 -3.20
CA ASP A 122 -16.59 -4.81 -4.08
C ASP A 122 -15.43 -5.65 -4.67
N ILE A 123 -14.24 -5.62 -4.07
CA ILE A 123 -13.09 -6.43 -4.51
C ILE A 123 -13.38 -7.94 -4.48
N GLU A 124 -14.20 -8.40 -3.53
CA GLU A 124 -14.63 -9.80 -3.39
C GLU A 124 -15.69 -10.24 -4.43
N ARG A 125 -16.23 -9.30 -5.21
CA ARG A 125 -17.31 -9.56 -6.18
C ARG A 125 -16.79 -9.78 -7.60
N ASN A 126 -15.55 -10.25 -7.72
CA ASN A 126 -14.93 -10.58 -9.01
C ASN A 126 -14.88 -9.37 -9.97
N THR A 127 -14.69 -8.17 -9.41
CA THR A 127 -14.66 -6.89 -10.13
C THR A 127 -13.30 -6.60 -10.77
N VAL A 128 -12.25 -7.28 -10.32
CA VAL A 128 -10.87 -7.13 -10.80
C VAL A 128 -10.21 -8.48 -10.98
N ASN A 129 -9.21 -8.55 -11.85
CA ASN A 129 -8.39 -9.74 -12.01
C ASN A 129 -7.38 -9.86 -10.87
N PHE A 130 -7.22 -11.09 -10.38
CA PHE A 130 -6.19 -11.46 -9.43
C PHE A 130 -5.05 -12.19 -10.13
N VAL A 131 -3.83 -11.93 -9.68
CA VAL A 131 -2.61 -12.59 -10.13
C VAL A 131 -1.97 -13.34 -8.98
N GLU A 132 -1.15 -14.35 -9.27
CA GLU A 132 -0.34 -15.02 -8.27
C GLU A 132 0.68 -14.04 -7.68
N ASN A 133 0.95 -14.17 -6.37
CA ASN A 133 2.02 -13.43 -5.71
C ASN A 133 3.41 -13.97 -6.14
N TYR A 134 4.46 -13.43 -5.53
CA TYR A 134 5.85 -13.73 -5.94
C TYR A 134 6.28 -15.19 -5.76
N ASP A 135 5.60 -15.97 -4.91
CA ASP A 135 5.90 -17.39 -4.63
C ASP A 135 4.76 -18.36 -5.01
N GLY A 136 3.68 -17.85 -5.61
CA GLY A 136 2.53 -18.64 -6.06
C GLY A 136 1.63 -19.16 -4.94
N THR A 137 1.86 -18.80 -3.67
CA THR A 137 1.07 -19.32 -2.54
C THR A 137 -0.20 -18.54 -2.26
N THR A 138 -0.24 -17.26 -2.66
CA THR A 138 -1.40 -16.37 -2.49
C THR A 138 -1.70 -15.62 -3.77
N LYS A 139 -2.84 -14.92 -3.79
CA LYS A 139 -3.24 -14.08 -4.92
C LYS A 139 -3.34 -12.63 -4.49
N GLU A 140 -2.96 -11.72 -5.38
CA GLU A 140 -3.10 -10.29 -5.20
C GLU A 140 -3.88 -9.65 -6.36
N PRO A 141 -4.63 -8.56 -6.10
CA PRO A 141 -5.34 -7.85 -7.16
C PRO A 141 -4.34 -7.15 -8.09
N HIS A 142 -4.53 -7.30 -9.40
CA HIS A 142 -3.71 -6.58 -10.39
C HIS A 142 -3.95 -5.06 -10.30
N VAL A 143 -5.21 -4.66 -10.09
CA VAL A 143 -5.66 -3.28 -9.81
C VAL A 143 -6.73 -3.30 -8.73
N LEU A 144 -6.93 -2.18 -8.03
CA LEU A 144 -8.08 -2.04 -7.12
C LEU A 144 -9.34 -1.61 -7.89
N PRO A 145 -10.54 -1.94 -7.40
CA PRO A 145 -11.80 -1.49 -8.01
C PRO A 145 -11.90 0.04 -8.15
N SER A 146 -11.39 0.78 -7.15
CA SER A 146 -11.26 2.24 -7.10
C SER A 146 -12.38 3.02 -7.82
N PRO A 147 -13.58 3.13 -7.22
CA PRO A 147 -14.70 3.83 -7.83
C PRO A 147 -14.51 5.35 -7.95
N LEU A 148 -13.42 5.88 -7.36
CA LEU A 148 -13.01 7.28 -7.45
C LEU A 148 -11.71 7.38 -8.26
N PRO A 149 -11.59 8.37 -9.16
CA PRO A 149 -10.39 8.62 -9.93
C PRO A 149 -9.27 9.30 -9.12
#